data_AF-A0AAW2WJ73-F1
#
_entry.id   AF-A0AAW2WJ73-F1
#
_cell.length_a   1.000
_cell.length_b   1.000
_cell.length_c   1.000
_cell.angle_alpha   90.00
_cell.angle_beta   90.00
_cell.angle_gamma   90.00
#
_symmetry.space_group_name_H-M   'P 1'
#
loop_
_entity.id
_entity.type
_entity.pdbx_description
1 polymer ?
#
loop_
_entity_poly.entity_id
_entity_poly.type
_entity_poly.pdbx_seq_one_letter_code
_entity_poly.pdbx_strand_id
1 'polypeptide(L)'
;MRARGNYRLILNASLFPDMKLTNMDKKGITFACVNSASEGKDGLSTIALKFKDATIVEDFRAAVMEHKANPPVVALKTPENSPKASDE
;
A
#
# COMPACT_ATOMS: atom_id res chain seq x y z
N MET A 1 -2.47 0.82 5.14
CA MET A 1 -3.23 -0.23 5.88
C MET A 1 -2.82 -0.25 7.33
N ARG A 2 -3.78 -0.43 8.24
CA ARG A 2 -3.55 -0.50 9.68
C ARG A 2 -4.24 -1.74 10.26
N ALA A 3 -3.66 -2.31 11.31
CA ALA A 3 -4.25 -3.42 12.04
C ALA A 3 -5.55 -2.99 12.75
N ARG A 4 -6.58 -3.85 12.72
CA ARG A 4 -7.81 -3.62 13.47
C ARG A 4 -7.52 -3.74 14.98
N GLY A 5 -8.06 -2.86 15.79
CA GLY A 5 -7.91 -2.87 17.25
C GLY A 5 -6.83 -1.91 17.74
N ASN A 6 -5.56 -2.16 17.42
CA ASN A 6 -4.45 -1.32 17.89
C ASN A 6 -3.96 -0.27 16.86
N TYR A 7 -4.58 -0.21 15.68
CA TYR A 7 -4.27 0.74 14.60
C TYR A 7 -2.79 0.80 14.17
N ARG A 8 -1.99 -0.22 14.49
CA ARG A 8 -0.58 -0.30 14.11
C ARG A 8 -0.46 -0.22 12.59
N LEU A 9 0.47 0.60 12.08
CA LEU A 9 0.74 0.68 10.66
C LEU A 9 1.29 -0.66 10.16
N ILE A 10 0.67 -1.20 9.10
CA ILE A 10 1.10 -2.44 8.45
C ILE A 10 1.76 -2.12 7.11
N LEU A 11 1.12 -1.23 6.33
CA LEU A 11 1.55 -0.91 4.98
C LEU A 11 1.32 0.58 4.72
N ASN A 12 2.36 1.28 4.29
CA ASN A 12 2.28 2.64 3.77
C ASN A 12 2.89 2.69 2.37
N ALA A 13 2.20 2.11 1.39
CA ALA A 13 2.70 2.00 0.04
C ALA A 13 2.24 3.19 -0.81
N SER A 14 3.18 3.83 -1.50
CA SER A 14 2.87 4.71 -2.62
C SER A 14 2.66 3.88 -3.89
N LEU A 15 1.62 4.20 -4.65
CA LEU A 15 1.41 3.61 -5.97
C LEU A 15 2.26 4.36 -7.00
N PHE A 16 2.99 3.62 -7.83
CA PHE A 16 3.83 4.18 -8.89
C PHE A 16 3.44 3.63 -10.26
N PRO A 17 3.63 4.39 -11.36
CA PRO A 17 3.14 4.02 -12.70
C PRO A 17 3.60 2.63 -13.18
N ASP A 18 4.83 2.24 -12.85
CA ASP A 18 5.42 0.97 -13.30
C ASP A 18 5.14 -0.21 -12.37
N MET A 19 4.32 -0.02 -11.31
CA MET A 19 4.02 -1.06 -10.33
C MET A 19 3.25 -2.22 -10.98
N LYS A 20 3.82 -3.44 -10.94
CA LYS A 20 3.15 -4.64 -11.46
C LYS A 20 2.29 -5.28 -10.36
N LEU A 21 1.04 -5.58 -10.72
CA LEU A 21 0.11 -6.37 -9.92
C LEU A 21 0.09 -7.79 -10.50
N THR A 22 0.39 -8.79 -9.67
CA THR A 22 0.43 -10.20 -10.07
C THR A 22 -0.59 -10.98 -9.27
N ASN A 23 -1.44 -11.77 -9.92
CA ASN A 23 -2.38 -12.64 -9.23
C ASN A 23 -1.62 -13.86 -8.67
N MET A 24 -1.91 -14.26 -7.43
CA MET A 24 -1.33 -15.47 -6.82
C MET A 24 -2.31 -16.64 -6.90
N ASP A 25 -3.45 -16.46 -6.24
CA ASP A 25 -4.54 -17.43 -6.13
C ASP A 25 -5.86 -16.72 -6.43
N LYS A 26 -6.99 -17.44 -6.43
CA LYS A 26 -8.31 -16.87 -6.76
C LYS A 26 -8.69 -15.66 -5.90
N LYS A 27 -8.06 -15.49 -4.73
CA LYS A 27 -8.36 -14.42 -3.77
C LYS A 27 -7.11 -13.61 -3.39
N GLY A 28 -6.02 -13.75 -4.14
CA GLY A 28 -4.71 -13.23 -3.77
C GLY A 28 -4.09 -12.34 -4.86
N ILE A 29 -3.49 -11.23 -4.44
CA ILE A 29 -2.72 -10.34 -5.31
C ILE A 29 -1.39 -9.97 -4.67
N THR A 30 -0.36 -9.83 -5.49
CA THR A 30 0.99 -9.43 -5.09
C THR A 30 1.40 -8.19 -5.84
N PHE A 31 2.09 -7.29 -5.15
CA PHE A 31 2.70 -6.12 -5.76
C PHE A 31 3.99 -5.72 -5.03
N ALA A 32 4.87 -5.06 -5.75
CA ALA A 32 6.03 -4.39 -5.17
C ALA A 32 5.58 -3.10 -4.50
N CYS A 33 6.00 -2.87 -3.26
CA CYS A 33 5.76 -1.64 -2.53
C CYS A 33 7.08 -1.04 -2.04
N VAL A 34 7.12 0.30 -2.04
CA VAL A 34 8.18 1.07 -1.38
C VAL A 34 7.66 1.47 0.00
N ASN A 35 8.50 1.37 1.04
CA ASN A 35 8.16 1.71 2.43
C ASN A 35 7.12 0.78 3.08
N SER A 36 7.40 -0.53 3.09
CA SER A 36 6.67 -1.42 4.02
C SER A 36 6.98 -0.99 5.47
N ALA A 37 6.02 -1.08 6.39
CA ALA A 37 6.23 -0.58 7.76
C ALA A 37 7.32 -1.36 8.54
N SER A 38 7.77 -2.50 8.00
CA SER A 38 8.81 -3.36 8.55
C SER A 38 10.19 -3.14 7.94
N GLU A 39 10.29 -2.63 6.71
CA GLU A 39 11.58 -2.33 6.08
C GLU A 39 11.84 -0.83 6.22
N GLY A 40 13.09 -0.45 6.51
CA GLY A 40 13.47 0.95 6.69
C GLY A 40 13.15 1.82 5.47
N LYS A 41 13.34 3.14 5.61
CA LYS A 41 13.29 4.07 4.46
C LYS A 41 14.12 3.46 3.31
N ASP A 42 13.51 3.32 2.14
CA ASP A 42 14.11 2.81 0.89
C ASP A 42 14.08 1.27 0.67
N GLY A 43 13.43 0.50 1.54
CA GLY A 43 13.15 -0.91 1.29
C GLY A 43 12.10 -1.12 0.20
N LEU A 44 12.44 -1.86 -0.86
CA LEU A 44 11.49 -2.38 -1.84
C LEU A 44 11.06 -3.78 -1.43
N SER A 45 9.87 -3.88 -0.84
CA SER A 45 9.30 -5.16 -0.40
C SER A 45 8.25 -5.65 -1.39
N THR A 46 8.10 -6.96 -1.48
CA THR A 46 6.96 -7.56 -2.20
C THR A 46 5.89 -7.97 -1.19
N ILE A 47 4.69 -7.41 -1.31
CA ILE A 47 3.57 -7.68 -0.40
C ILE A 47 2.49 -8.47 -1.13
N ALA A 48 1.96 -9.50 -0.46
CA ALA A 48 0.81 -10.26 -0.88
C ALA A 48 -0.41 -9.92 -0.01
N LEU A 49 -1.54 -9.61 -0.66
CA LEU A 49 -2.84 -9.42 -0.01
C LEU A 49 -3.75 -10.58 -0.38
N LYS A 50 -4.36 -11.19 0.64
CA LYS A 50 -5.40 -12.20 0.47
C LYS A 50 -6.74 -11.63 0.93
N PHE A 51 -7.71 -11.62 0.04
CA PHE A 51 -9.04 -11.08 0.28
C PHE A 51 -10.03 -12.17 0.66
N LYS A 52 -11.17 -11.75 1.20
CA LYS A 52 -12.26 -12.65 1.57
C LYS A 52 -12.88 -13.32 0.35
N ASP A 53 -12.99 -12.59 -0.76
CA ASP A 53 -13.55 -13.07 -2.01
C ASP A 53 -12.83 -12.54 -3.25
N ALA A 54 -13.02 -13.23 -4.38
CA ALA A 54 -12.41 -12.91 -5.66
C ALA A 54 -12.93 -11.59 -6.23
N THR A 55 -14.19 -11.23 -5.96
CA THR A 55 -14.76 -9.94 -6.41
C THR A 55 -13.96 -8.75 -5.87
N ILE A 56 -13.55 -8.82 -4.60
CA ILE A 56 -12.76 -7.78 -3.95
C ILE A 56 -11.37 -7.64 -4.59
N VAL A 57 -10.81 -8.73 -5.14
CA VAL A 57 -9.52 -8.70 -5.85
C VAL A 57 -9.66 -7.88 -7.12
N GLU A 58 -10.72 -8.10 -7.89
CA GLU A 58 -10.95 -7.38 -9.15
C GLU A 58 -11.24 -5.90 -8.90
N ASP A 59 -12.06 -5.58 -7.90
CA ASP A 59 -12.34 -4.20 -7.50
C ASP A 59 -11.05 -3.49 -7.03
N PHE A 60 -10.24 -4.15 -6.21
CA PHE A 60 -8.95 -3.62 -5.76
C PHE A 60 -8.01 -3.38 -6.94
N ARG A 61 -7.94 -4.32 -7.88
CA ARG A 61 -7.07 -4.23 -9.05
C ARG A 61 -7.50 -3.07 -9.96
N ALA A 62 -8.80 -2.92 -10.20
CA ALA A 62 -9.35 -1.82 -10.99
C ALA A 62 -9.01 -0.46 -10.34
N ALA A 63 -9.27 -0.32 -9.04
CA ALA A 63 -8.99 0.91 -8.30
C ALA A 63 -7.49 1.28 -8.30
N VAL A 64 -6.59 0.29 -8.16
CA VAL A 64 -5.15 0.53 -8.23
C VAL A 64 -4.72 0.94 -9.64
N MET A 65 -5.24 0.28 -10.69
CA MET A 65 -4.91 0.66 -12.08
C MET A 65 -5.41 2.06 -12.43
N GLU A 66 -6.62 2.41 -12.02
CA GLU A 66 -7.17 3.76 -12.19
C GLU A 66 -6.30 4.81 -11.48
N HIS A 67 -5.89 4.54 -10.25
CA HIS A 67 -5.05 5.49 -9.50
C HIS A 67 -3.64 5.63 -10.09
N LYS A 68 -3.06 4.54 -10.64
CA LYS A 68 -1.77 4.59 -11.35
C LYS A 68 -1.82 5.44 -12.61
N ALA A 69 -2.95 5.46 -13.31
CA ALA A 69 -3.13 6.23 -14.54
C ALA A 69 -3.30 7.73 -14.27
N ASN A 70 -3.64 8.12 -13.04
CA ASN A 70 -3.87 9.50 -12.65
C ASN A 70 -3.15 9.82 -11.33
N PRO A 71 -1.80 9.93 -11.35
CA PRO A 71 -1.04 10.20 -10.15
C PRO A 71 -1.48 11.56 -9.57
N PRO A 72 -1.81 11.64 -8.27
CA PRO A 72 -2.24 12.88 -7.67
C PRO A 72 -1.04 13.84 -7.69
N VAL A 73 -1.19 14.95 -8.42
CA VAL A 73 -0.24 16.09 -8.45
C VAL A 73 -0.18 16.80 -7.09
N VAL A 74 -1.01 16.39 -6.13
CA VAL A 74 -1.15 17.02 -4.83
C VAL A 74 -0.22 16.32 -3.85
N ALA A 75 0.89 16.99 -3.53
CA ALA A 75 1.70 16.69 -2.36
C ALA A 75 0.77 16.48 -1.15
N LEU A 76 0.68 15.22 -0.69
CA LEU A 76 -0.06 14.84 0.50
C LEU A 76 0.51 15.62 1.68
N LYS A 77 -0.10 16.77 1.99
CA LYS A 77 0.23 17.56 3.18
C LYS A 77 -0.12 16.70 4.38
N THR A 78 0.88 16.09 5.01
CA THR A 78 0.74 15.54 6.35
C THR A 78 0.22 16.64 7.27
N PRO A 79 -0.92 16.46 7.97
CA PRO A 79 -1.34 17.41 8.99
C PRO A 79 -0.22 17.55 10.04
N GLU A 80 0.08 18.80 10.43
CA GLU A 80 1.16 19.21 11.34
C GLU A 80 1.13 18.53 12.73
N ASN A 81 0.04 17.83 13.06
CA ASN A 81 -0.12 17.10 14.32
C ASN A 81 0.29 15.62 14.20
N SER A 82 1.36 15.32 13.48
CA SER A 82 2.00 14.00 13.57
C SER A 82 3.09 14.07 14.65
N PRO A 83 3.05 13.24 15.71
CA PRO A 83 4.11 13.24 16.71
C PRO A 83 5.43 12.93 16.02
N LYS A 84 6.42 13.82 16.20
CA LYS A 84 7.78 13.58 15.71
C LYS A 84 8.27 12.30 16.39
N ALA A 85 8.75 11.35 15.59
CA ALA A 85 9.52 10.24 16.12
C ALA A 85 10.70 10.86 16.87
N SER A 86 10.75 10.66 18.18
CA SER A 86 11.94 10.95 18.96
C SER A 86 13.03 9.98 18.48
N ASP A 87 14.06 10.53 17.84
CA ASP A 87 15.35 9.87 17.68
C ASP A 87 15.97 9.77 19.10
N GLU A 88 16.27 8.55 19.53
CA GLU A 88 17.26 8.26 20.57
C GLU A 88 18.46 7.59 19.91
#